data_AF-F0BEB3-F1
#
_entry.id   AF-F0BEB3-F1
#
_cell.length_a   1.000
_cell.length_b   1.000
_cell.length_c   1.000
_cell.angle_alpha   90.00
_cell.angle_beta   90.00
_cell.angle_gamma   90.00
#
_symmetry.space_group_name_H-M   'P 1'
#
loop_
_entity.id
_entity.type
_entity.pdbx_description
1 polymer ?
#
loop_
_entity_poly.entity_id
_entity_poly.type
_entity_poly.pdbx_seq_one_letter_code
_entity_poly.pdbx_strand_id
1 'polypeptide(L)'
;MAGAYLEVTGPKGKTTVYVTDLYPEGASGGLDLSHNAFAAIGNMADGRIPISWKVVRAPVTGNVQYRIKEGSSRWWAAIQVRHHAYPVVKFEVKQGATWKSLQKMDYNHFLGEQLGNQPLSIRITDIRGKTIVDTIPALYEDGSHPAYFIPGNVQFP
;
A
#
# COMPACT_ATOMS: atom_id res chain seq x y z
N MET A 1 -7.79 -0.57 1.84
CA MET A 1 -6.94 0.12 2.83
C MET A 1 -5.60 -0.58 3.09
N ALA A 2 -5.15 -1.48 2.21
CA ALA A 2 -3.88 -2.19 2.40
C ALA A 2 -2.69 -1.22 2.55
N GLY A 3 -1.79 -1.52 3.49
CA GLY A 3 -0.65 -0.67 3.82
C GLY A 3 -0.98 0.55 4.69
N ALA A 4 -2.24 0.74 5.11
CA ALA A 4 -2.61 1.82 6.02
C ALA A 4 -2.14 1.54 7.45
N TYR A 5 -2.00 2.61 8.23
CA TYR A 5 -1.93 2.53 9.69
C TYR A 5 -3.24 3.06 10.30
N LEU A 6 -3.76 2.34 11.29
CA LEU A 6 -4.98 2.69 12.01
C LEU A 6 -4.67 2.91 13.48
N GLU A 7 -5.11 4.03 14.07
CA GLU A 7 -5.22 4.16 15.53
C GLU A 7 -6.54 3.51 15.94
N VAL A 8 -6.46 2.42 16.71
CA VAL A 8 -7.60 1.64 17.19
C VAL A 8 -7.78 1.88 18.68
N THR A 9 -8.99 2.24 19.08
CA THR A 9 -9.40 2.46 20.46
C THR A 9 -10.32 1.33 20.90
N GLY A 10 -9.97 0.66 22.00
CA GLY A 10 -10.79 -0.36 22.66
C GLY A 10 -10.96 -0.05 24.16
N PRO A 11 -11.60 -0.96 24.92
CA PRO A 11 -11.94 -0.72 26.33
C PRO A 11 -10.76 -0.39 27.25
N LYS A 12 -9.54 -0.90 26.96
CA LYS A 12 -8.34 -0.68 27.79
C LYS A 12 -7.43 0.44 27.31
N GLY A 13 -7.69 1.04 26.15
CA GLY A 13 -6.84 2.08 25.61
C GLY A 13 -6.75 2.08 24.09
N LYS A 14 -5.60 2.53 23.58
CA LYS A 14 -5.37 2.71 22.15
C LYS A 14 -4.06 2.07 21.71
N THR A 15 -4.04 1.59 20.47
CA THR A 15 -2.81 1.13 19.81
C THR A 15 -2.83 1.51 18.33
N THR A 16 -1.68 1.47 17.67
CA THR A 16 -1.57 1.69 16.23
C THR A 16 -1.25 0.37 15.54
N VAL A 17 -2.03 0.01 14.51
CA VAL A 17 -1.87 -1.24 13.76
C VAL A 17 -1.58 -0.98 12.29
N TYR A 18 -0.92 -1.94 11.64
CA TYR A 18 -0.63 -1.92 10.20
C TYR A 18 -1.56 -2.89 9.45
N VAL A 19 -2.22 -2.43 8.39
CA VAL A 19 -3.18 -3.23 7.63
C VAL A 19 -2.45 -4.11 6.61
N THR A 20 -2.33 -5.40 6.91
CA THR A 20 -1.60 -6.39 6.09
C THR A 20 -2.48 -7.35 5.31
N ASP A 21 -3.73 -7.53 5.72
CA ASP A 21 -4.59 -8.58 5.19
C ASP A 21 -6.05 -8.12 5.02
N LEU A 22 -6.81 -8.89 4.25
CA LEU A 22 -8.26 -8.79 4.17
C LEU A 22 -8.88 -9.62 5.30
N TYR A 23 -9.94 -9.10 5.92
CA TYR A 23 -10.82 -9.87 6.79
C TYR A 23 -12.10 -10.23 6.00
N PRO A 24 -12.18 -11.40 5.34
CA PRO A 24 -13.18 -11.67 4.30
C PRO A 24 -14.64 -11.62 4.79
N GLU A 25 -14.88 -12.11 6.00
CA GLU A 25 -16.18 -12.18 6.66
C GLU A 25 -16.45 -10.99 7.61
N GLY A 26 -15.54 -10.00 7.63
CA GLY A 26 -15.63 -8.85 8.50
C GLY A 26 -16.84 -7.98 8.21
N ALA A 27 -17.66 -7.71 9.23
CA ALA A 27 -18.69 -6.68 9.14
C ALA A 27 -18.05 -5.28 8.93
N SER A 28 -18.82 -4.33 8.39
CA SER A 28 -18.35 -2.96 8.19
C SER A 28 -17.76 -2.37 9.47
N GLY A 29 -16.49 -1.95 9.41
CA GLY A 29 -15.75 -1.40 10.56
C GLY A 29 -15.07 -2.44 11.46
N GLY A 30 -15.31 -3.74 11.25
CA GLY A 30 -14.63 -4.81 11.97
C GLY A 30 -13.15 -4.93 11.59
N LEU A 31 -12.31 -5.28 12.56
CA LEU A 31 -10.89 -5.56 12.37
C LEU A 31 -10.57 -6.88 13.07
N ASP A 32 -9.82 -7.75 12.40
CA ASP A 32 -9.17 -8.88 13.04
C ASP A 32 -7.74 -8.46 13.44
N LEU A 33 -7.52 -8.31 14.74
CA LEU A 33 -6.29 -7.72 15.28
C LEU A 33 -5.30 -8.82 15.63
N SER A 34 -4.01 -8.55 15.39
CA SER A 34 -2.95 -9.41 15.91
C SER A 34 -3.05 -9.50 17.45
N HIS A 35 -2.65 -10.65 18.01
CA HIS A 35 -2.77 -10.94 19.45
C HIS A 35 -2.21 -9.83 20.35
N ASN A 36 -1.04 -9.29 20.00
CA ASN A 36 -0.42 -8.18 20.74
C ASN A 36 -1.23 -6.88 20.68
N ALA A 37 -1.81 -6.54 19.52
CA ALA A 37 -2.63 -5.35 19.35
C ALA A 37 -3.95 -5.47 20.11
N PHE A 38 -4.59 -6.64 20.07
CA PHE A 38 -5.82 -6.90 20.85
C PHE A 38 -5.54 -6.80 22.36
N ALA A 39 -4.49 -7.46 22.86
CA ALA A 39 -4.13 -7.45 24.28
C ALA A 39 -3.85 -6.04 24.84
N ALA A 40 -3.36 -5.13 23.97
CA ALA A 40 -3.10 -3.74 24.32
C ALA A 40 -4.38 -2.91 24.54
N ILE A 41 -5.51 -3.28 23.92
CA ILE A 41 -6.75 -2.50 23.96
C ILE A 41 -7.95 -3.25 24.56
N GLY A 42 -7.82 -4.54 24.87
CA GLY A 42 -8.90 -5.40 25.33
C GLY A 42 -8.45 -6.53 26.26
N ASN A 43 -9.42 -7.22 26.84
CA ASN A 43 -9.20 -8.47 27.55
C ASN A 43 -9.34 -9.63 26.55
N MET A 44 -8.26 -10.41 26.36
CA MET A 44 -8.23 -11.49 25.36
C MET A 44 -9.35 -12.53 25.57
N ALA A 45 -9.77 -12.77 26.82
CA ALA A 45 -10.82 -13.73 27.14
C ALA A 45 -12.21 -13.33 26.61
N ASP A 46 -12.43 -12.05 26.31
CA ASP A 46 -13.71 -11.58 25.79
C ASP A 46 -13.91 -12.01 24.32
N GLY A 47 -12.83 -12.36 23.61
CA GLY A 47 -12.80 -12.83 22.22
C GLY A 47 -13.15 -11.74 21.19
N ARG A 48 -14.10 -10.87 21.49
CA ARG A 48 -14.54 -9.74 20.67
C ARG A 48 -14.87 -8.54 21.56
N ILE A 49 -14.33 -7.38 21.20
CA ILE A 49 -14.53 -6.13 21.94
C ILE A 49 -15.09 -5.03 21.05
N PRO A 50 -15.83 -4.06 21.60
CA PRO A 50 -16.20 -2.85 20.86
C PRO A 50 -14.93 -2.02 20.56
N ILE A 51 -14.82 -1.53 19.34
CA ILE A 51 -13.71 -0.68 18.89
C ILE A 51 -14.20 0.53 18.11
N SER A 52 -13.38 1.57 18.09
CA SER A 52 -13.43 2.62 17.07
C SER A 52 -12.02 2.82 16.50
N TRP A 53 -11.92 3.26 15.25
CA TRP A 53 -10.63 3.48 14.62
C TRP A 53 -10.64 4.62 13.62
N LYS A 54 -9.46 5.15 13.34
CA LYS A 54 -9.22 6.15 12.29
C LYS A 54 -7.90 5.86 11.59
N VAL A 55 -7.81 6.26 10.33
CA VAL A 55 -6.54 6.26 9.58
C VAL A 55 -5.61 7.30 10.18
N VAL A 56 -4.35 6.93 10.40
CA VAL A 56 -3.30 7.85 10.88
C VAL A 56 -2.10 7.82 9.95
N ARG A 57 -1.24 8.85 10.08
CA ARG A 57 0.06 8.87 9.40
C ARG A 57 0.87 7.64 9.84
N ALA A 58 1.45 6.92 8.89
CA ALA A 58 2.34 5.82 9.20
C ALA A 58 3.56 6.31 10.01
N PRO A 59 3.97 5.60 11.08
CA PRO A 59 5.16 5.91 11.86
C PRO A 59 6.44 5.43 11.14
N VAL A 60 6.61 5.86 9.90
CA VAL A 60 7.73 5.49 9.02
C VAL A 60 8.67 6.68 8.82
N THR A 61 9.97 6.40 8.69
CA THR A 61 10.98 7.40 8.35
C THR A 61 11.57 7.08 6.99
N GLY A 62 11.82 8.10 6.16
CA GLY A 62 12.33 7.93 4.81
C GLY A 62 11.25 7.77 3.72
N ASN A 63 11.69 7.33 2.56
CA ASN A 63 10.91 7.35 1.32
C ASN A 63 10.10 6.08 1.10
N VAL A 64 9.18 6.15 0.14
CA VAL A 64 8.46 4.97 -0.36
C VAL A 64 9.42 3.94 -0.97
N GLN A 65 8.97 2.69 -1.05
CA GLN A 65 9.66 1.61 -1.76
C GLN A 65 8.70 0.95 -2.73
N TYR A 66 9.19 0.54 -3.90
CA TYR A 66 8.38 -0.15 -4.89
C TYR A 66 8.71 -1.64 -4.87
N ARG A 67 7.70 -2.49 -4.69
CA ARG A 67 7.82 -3.94 -4.93
C ARG A 67 7.27 -4.24 -6.31
N ILE A 68 8.11 -4.78 -7.18
CA ILE A 68 7.71 -5.30 -8.48
C ILE A 68 7.41 -6.80 -8.31
N LYS A 69 6.20 -7.23 -8.65
CA LYS A 69 5.77 -8.63 -8.50
C LYS A 69 6.49 -9.53 -9.52
N GLU A 70 6.76 -10.77 -9.14
CA GLU A 70 7.17 -11.82 -10.07
C GLU A 70 6.21 -11.93 -11.26
N GLY A 71 6.74 -12.23 -12.45
CA GLY A 71 6.00 -12.18 -13.71
C GLY A 71 5.93 -10.80 -14.37
N SER A 72 6.37 -9.73 -13.67
CA SER A 72 6.38 -8.38 -14.25
C SER A 72 7.48 -8.20 -15.30
N SER A 73 7.14 -7.47 -16.36
CA SER A 73 8.00 -7.10 -17.48
C SER A 73 7.52 -5.76 -18.06
N ARG A 74 8.17 -5.27 -19.11
CA ARG A 74 7.69 -4.13 -19.91
C ARG A 74 6.29 -4.32 -20.50
N TRP A 75 5.83 -5.56 -20.67
CA TRP A 75 4.56 -5.89 -21.32
C TRP A 75 3.39 -5.92 -20.34
N TRP A 76 3.64 -6.39 -19.12
CA TRP A 76 2.68 -6.48 -18.03
C TRP A 76 3.44 -6.36 -16.72
N ALA A 77 3.00 -5.53 -15.78
CA ALA A 77 3.61 -5.41 -14.46
C ALA A 77 2.60 -5.15 -13.37
N ALA A 78 2.88 -5.69 -12.18
CA ALA A 78 2.16 -5.36 -10.96
C ALA A 78 3.13 -4.71 -9.98
N ILE A 79 2.85 -3.45 -9.63
CA ILE A 79 3.72 -2.58 -8.83
C ILE A 79 3.02 -2.25 -7.51
N GLN A 80 3.62 -2.62 -6.39
CA GLN A 80 3.13 -2.24 -5.06
C GLN A 80 3.96 -1.07 -4.52
N VAL A 81 3.28 -0.06 -3.99
CA VAL A 81 3.91 1.00 -3.20
C VAL A 81 3.93 0.54 -1.74
N ARG A 82 5.10 0.55 -1.12
CA ARG A 82 5.34 0.25 0.29
C ARG A 82 5.87 1.47 1.01
N HIS A 83 5.86 1.41 2.34
CA HIS A 83 6.48 2.42 3.19
C HIS A 83 5.92 3.84 2.96
N HIS A 84 4.64 3.92 2.58
CA HIS A 84 3.96 5.18 2.30
C HIS A 84 3.31 5.75 3.57
N ALA A 85 3.42 7.05 3.79
CA ALA A 85 2.91 7.71 4.98
C ALA A 85 1.38 7.65 5.10
N TYR A 86 0.68 7.53 3.97
CA TYR A 86 -0.78 7.45 3.89
C TYR A 86 -1.21 6.45 2.80
N PRO A 87 -2.43 5.90 2.87
CA PRO A 87 -2.92 4.92 1.91
C PRO A 87 -2.86 5.45 0.47
N VAL A 88 -2.26 4.67 -0.43
CA VAL A 88 -2.19 5.00 -1.86
C VAL A 88 -3.48 4.59 -2.54
N VAL A 89 -4.14 5.54 -3.22
CA VAL A 89 -5.43 5.29 -3.91
C VAL A 89 -5.30 5.39 -5.43
N LYS A 90 -4.26 6.04 -5.94
CA LYS A 90 -4.00 6.16 -7.39
C LYS A 90 -2.52 6.00 -7.70
N PHE A 91 -2.22 5.29 -8.78
CA PHE A 91 -0.89 5.18 -9.36
C PHE A 91 -1.00 5.41 -10.87
N GLU A 92 -0.22 6.32 -11.40
CA GLU A 92 -0.22 6.69 -12.80
C GLU A 92 1.19 6.61 -13.37
N VAL A 93 1.31 6.19 -14.62
CA VAL A 93 2.57 6.17 -15.39
C VAL A 93 2.46 7.14 -16.55
N LYS A 94 3.49 7.96 -16.78
CA LYS A 94 3.52 8.86 -17.93
C LYS A 94 3.77 8.06 -19.21
N GLN A 95 2.91 8.23 -20.21
CA GLN A 95 2.99 7.59 -21.53
C GLN A 95 2.85 8.68 -22.59
N GLY A 96 3.98 9.04 -23.22
CA GLY A 96 4.06 10.23 -24.06
C GLY A 96 3.70 11.51 -23.27
N ALA A 97 2.65 12.21 -23.71
CA ALA A 97 2.16 13.43 -23.06
C ALA A 97 1.11 13.20 -21.95
N THR A 98 0.61 11.97 -21.79
CA THR A 98 -0.52 11.67 -20.89
C THR A 98 -0.09 10.85 -19.67
N TRP A 99 -0.93 10.88 -18.62
CA TRP A 99 -0.79 10.03 -17.45
C TRP A 99 -1.81 8.90 -17.52
N LYS A 100 -1.33 7.66 -17.66
CA LYS A 100 -2.16 6.45 -17.68
C LYS A 100 -2.36 5.96 -16.25
N SER A 101 -3.59 5.91 -15.76
CA SER A 101 -3.92 5.34 -14.45
C SER A 101 -3.82 3.82 -14.49
N LEU A 102 -3.19 3.24 -13.48
CA LEU A 102 -3.10 1.80 -13.28
C LEU A 102 -4.24 1.32 -12.38
N GLN A 103 -4.75 0.12 -12.64
CA GLN A 103 -5.82 -0.47 -11.83
C GLN A 103 -5.23 -0.99 -10.51
N LYS A 104 -5.81 -0.59 -9.38
CA LYS A 104 -5.46 -1.18 -8.08
C LYS A 104 -6.14 -2.55 -7.95
N MET A 105 -5.36 -3.55 -7.62
CA MET A 105 -5.81 -4.94 -7.43
C MET A 105 -5.96 -5.28 -5.96
N ASP A 106 -6.77 -6.29 -5.64
CA ASP A 106 -7.08 -6.72 -4.27
C ASP A 106 -5.84 -7.21 -3.50
N TYR A 107 -4.83 -7.72 -4.21
CA TYR A 107 -3.52 -8.10 -3.66
C TYR A 107 -2.54 -6.91 -3.50
N ASN A 108 -3.07 -5.69 -3.37
CA ASN A 108 -2.34 -4.44 -3.09
C ASN A 108 -1.21 -4.10 -4.08
N HIS A 109 -1.43 -4.34 -5.37
CA HIS A 109 -0.55 -3.87 -6.45
C HIS A 109 -1.36 -3.05 -7.45
N PHE A 110 -0.67 -2.22 -8.22
CA PHE A 110 -1.21 -1.50 -9.35
C PHE A 110 -0.76 -2.18 -10.64
N LEU A 111 -1.71 -2.59 -11.48
CA LEU A 111 -1.47 -3.33 -12.72
C LEU A 111 -1.34 -2.36 -13.89
N GLY A 112 -0.24 -2.49 -14.63
CA GLY A 112 -0.01 -1.78 -15.88
C GLY A 112 0.40 -2.72 -17.01
N GLU A 113 -0.03 -2.38 -18.22
CA GLU A 113 0.28 -3.11 -19.45
C GLU A 113 0.95 -2.17 -20.45
N GLN A 114 1.82 -2.74 -21.28
CA GLN A 114 2.56 -2.04 -22.33
C GLN A 114 3.31 -0.82 -21.78
N LEU A 115 4.01 -0.99 -20.66
CA LEU A 115 4.71 0.10 -19.95
C LEU A 115 6.02 0.50 -20.64
N GLY A 116 6.56 -0.37 -21.50
CA GLY A 116 7.79 -0.12 -22.24
C GLY A 116 9.06 -0.44 -21.44
N ASN A 117 10.22 -0.31 -22.10
CA ASN A 117 11.53 -0.64 -21.54
C ASN A 117 12.37 0.59 -21.17
N GLN A 118 11.71 1.73 -20.97
CA GLN A 118 12.35 2.95 -20.48
C GLN A 118 12.03 3.13 -18.99
N PRO A 119 12.81 3.94 -18.26
CA PRO A 119 12.44 4.35 -16.90
C PRO A 119 11.02 4.93 -16.87
N LEU A 120 10.23 4.51 -15.88
CA LEU A 120 8.85 4.92 -15.73
C LEU A 120 8.79 6.18 -14.88
N SER A 121 8.36 7.31 -15.46
CA SER A 121 7.92 8.46 -14.67
C SER A 121 6.55 8.17 -14.08
N ILE A 122 6.44 8.19 -12.75
CA ILE A 122 5.23 7.80 -12.04
C ILE A 122 4.66 8.95 -11.22
N ARG A 123 3.34 8.97 -11.04
CA ARG A 123 2.63 9.87 -10.15
C ARG A 123 1.70 9.08 -9.26
N ILE A 124 1.82 9.27 -7.96
CA ILE A 124 1.10 8.50 -6.95
C ILE A 124 0.26 9.46 -6.12
N THR A 125 -1.01 9.12 -5.89
CA THR A 125 -1.94 9.93 -5.09
C THR A 125 -2.38 9.16 -3.86
N ASP A 126 -2.33 9.81 -2.70
CA ASP A 126 -2.83 9.26 -1.44
C ASP A 126 -4.33 9.53 -1.22
N ILE A 127 -4.88 8.93 -0.16
CA ILE A 127 -6.29 9.07 0.24
C ILE A 127 -6.73 10.52 0.53
N ARG A 128 -5.78 11.44 0.74
CA ARG A 128 -6.04 12.86 1.02
C ARG A 128 -5.96 13.70 -0.26
N GLY A 129 -5.70 13.09 -1.42
CA GLY A 129 -5.50 13.78 -2.69
C GLY A 129 -4.11 14.40 -2.85
N LYS A 130 -3.13 14.08 -1.98
CA LYS A 130 -1.76 14.56 -2.14
C LYS A 130 -1.02 13.69 -3.15
N THR A 131 -0.26 14.33 -4.03
CA THR A 131 0.48 13.65 -5.10
C THR A 131 1.97 13.73 -4.88
N ILE A 132 2.68 12.63 -5.16
CA ILE A 132 4.14 12.59 -5.30
C ILE A 132 4.50 12.08 -6.70
N VAL A 133 5.65 12.51 -7.21
CA VAL A 133 6.19 12.06 -8.49
C VAL A 133 7.56 11.46 -8.24
N ASP A 134 7.85 10.34 -8.89
CA ASP A 134 9.13 9.63 -8.79
C ASP A 134 9.47 8.97 -10.14
N THR A 135 10.61 8.28 -10.20
CA THR A 135 11.00 7.47 -11.35
C THR A 135 11.37 6.06 -10.90
N ILE A 136 10.82 5.06 -11.59
CA ILE A 136 11.22 3.65 -11.45
C ILE A 136 12.15 3.32 -12.63
N PRO A 137 13.28 2.62 -12.43
CA PRO A 137 14.12 2.11 -13.51
C PRO A 137 13.33 1.28 -14.53
N ALA A 138 13.90 1.08 -15.71
CA ALA A 138 13.29 0.24 -16.74
C ALA A 138 12.93 -1.15 -16.18
N LEU A 139 11.73 -1.62 -16.51
CA LEU A 139 11.30 -2.98 -16.21
C LEU A 139 12.06 -3.98 -17.10
N TYR A 140 12.16 -5.23 -16.64
CA TYR A 140 12.77 -6.29 -17.42
C TYR A 140 12.02 -6.57 -18.73
N GLU A 141 12.75 -7.11 -19.72
CA GLU A 141 12.20 -7.45 -21.04
C GLU A 141 11.19 -8.62 -20.96
N ASP A 142 11.38 -9.53 -20.00
CA ASP A 142 10.50 -10.67 -19.75
C ASP A 142 10.15 -10.83 -18.26
N GLY A 143 9.20 -11.72 -17.96
CA GLY A 143 8.64 -11.95 -16.63
C GLY A 143 9.28 -13.10 -15.85
N SER A 144 10.43 -13.63 -16.28
CA SER A 144 11.08 -14.79 -15.64
C SER A 144 11.76 -14.46 -14.30
N HIS A 145 11.79 -13.18 -13.92
CA HIS A 145 12.45 -12.70 -12.71
C HIS A 145 11.58 -12.85 -11.46
N PRO A 146 12.19 -13.15 -10.30
CA PRO A 146 11.49 -13.10 -9.02
C PRO A 146 11.04 -11.67 -8.70
N ALA A 147 10.15 -11.54 -7.71
CA ALA A 147 9.81 -10.22 -7.20
C ALA A 147 11.04 -9.50 -6.63
N TYR A 148 11.11 -8.19 -6.85
CA TYR A 148 12.25 -7.37 -6.42
C TYR A 148 11.80 -6.01 -5.91
N PHE A 149 12.69 -5.32 -5.21
CA PHE A 149 12.42 -4.02 -4.58
C PHE A 149 13.28 -2.93 -5.19
N ILE A 150 12.68 -1.76 -5.34
CA ILE A 150 13.32 -0.55 -5.85
C ILE A 150 13.15 0.55 -4.80
N PRO A 151 14.23 1.19 -4.32
CA PRO A 151 14.12 2.33 -3.43
C PRO A 151 13.46 3.51 -4.16
N GLY A 152 12.51 4.17 -3.50
CA GLY A 152 11.95 5.44 -3.97
C GLY A 152 12.67 6.65 -3.37
N ASN A 153 12.39 7.81 -3.94
CA ASN A 153 13.09 9.06 -3.61
C ASN A 153 12.21 10.11 -2.93
N VAL A 154 10.93 9.78 -2.69
CA VAL A 154 9.92 10.71 -2.20
C VAL A 154 9.04 10.09 -1.12
N GLN A 155 8.36 10.95 -0.36
CA GLN A 155 7.36 10.57 0.63
C GLN A 155 6.19 11.56 0.61
N PHE A 156 4.98 11.09 0.95
CA PHE A 156 3.83 11.97 1.12
C PHE A 156 4.02 12.93 2.30
N PRO A 157 3.62 14.20 2.15
CA PRO A 157 3.70 15.21 3.21
C PRO A 157 2.81 14.87 4.41
#